data_AF-A0A7K2VRN6-F1
#
_entry.id   AF-A0A7K2VRN6-F1
#
_cell.length_a   1.000
_cell.length_b   1.000
_cell.length_c   1.000
_cell.angle_alpha   90.00
_cell.angle_beta   90.00
_cell.angle_gamma   90.00
#
_symmetry.space_group_name_H-M   'P 1'
#
loop_
_entity.id
_entity.type
_entity.pdbx_description
1 polymer ?
#
loop_
_entity_poly.entity_id
_entity_poly.type
_entity_poly.pdbx_seq_one_letter_code
_entity_poly.pdbx_strand_id
1 'polypeptide(L)' 'MNTVDAVREVVATIPRGRVVSYGDIGKRIGVGPRQVGRVMGLLGDGV' A
#
# COMPACT_ATOMS: atom_id res chain seq x y z
N MET A 1 -13.04 -0.91 6.84
CA MET A 1 -11.87 -0.96 5.94
C MET A 1 -10.68 -1.42 6.76
N ASN A 2 -10.11 -2.60 6.49
CA ASN A 2 -8.88 -2.99 7.17
C ASN A 2 -7.67 -2.32 6.46
N THR A 3 -6.47 -2.37 7.06
CA THR A 3 -5.28 -1.74 6.46
C THR A 3 -4.91 -2.35 5.11
N VAL A 4 -5.19 -3.64 4.88
CA VAL A 4 -4.90 -4.34 3.61
C VAL A 4 -5.75 -3.76 2.48
N ASP A 5 -7.05 -3.61 2.72
CA ASP A 5 -7.98 -3.05 1.72
C ASP A 5 -7.59 -1.61 1.36
N ALA A 6 -7.27 -0.78 2.37
CA ALA A 6 -6.87 0.60 2.16
C ALA A 6 -5.56 0.73 1.36
N VAL A 7 -4.57 -0.14 1.63
CA VAL A 7 -3.32 -0.17 0.85
C VAL A 7 -3.61 -0.62 -0.59
N ARG A 8 -4.44 -1.66 -0.79
CA ARG A 8 -4.81 -2.15 -2.12
C ARG A 8 -5.48 -1.08 -2.97
N GLU A 9 -6.40 -0.31 -2.40
CA GLU A 9 -7.04 0.81 -3.10
C GLU A 9 -6.04 1.88 -3.53
N VAL A 10 -5.12 2.27 -2.65
CA VAL A 10 -4.10 3.27 -2.99
C VAL A 10 -3.19 2.75 -4.12
N VAL A 11 -2.73 1.50 -4.03
CA VAL A 11 -1.89 0.88 -5.07
C VAL A 11 -2.61 0.79 -6.41
N ALA A 12 -3.90 0.47 -6.43
CA ALA A 12 -4.71 0.40 -7.65
C ALA A 12 -4.83 1.75 -8.37
N THR A 13 -4.61 2.87 -7.68
CA THR A 13 -4.63 4.22 -8.29
C THR A 13 -3.30 4.63 -8.92
N ILE A 14 -2.21 3.85 -8.75
CA ILE A 14 -0.89 4.22 -9.26
C ILE A 14 -0.84 4.03 -10.78
N PRO A 15 -0.59 5.08 -11.58
CA PRO A 15 -0.51 4.96 -13.03
C PRO A 15 0.69 4.13 -13.48
N ARG A 16 0.58 3.51 -14.66
CA ARG A 16 1.70 2.76 -15.25
C ARG A 16 2.93 3.67 -15.42
N GLY A 17 4.10 3.15 -15.09
CA GLY A 17 5.37 3.89 -15.15
C GLY A 17 5.58 4.87 -13.99
N ARG A 18 4.70 4.89 -12.97
CA ARG A 18 4.89 5.67 -11.75
C ARG A 18 5.11 4.75 -10.55
N VAL A 19 5.76 5.32 -9.55
CA VAL A 19 6.02 4.69 -8.26
C VAL A 19 5.59 5.62 -7.14
N VAL A 20 5.23 5.04 -6.00
CA VAL A 20 4.88 5.77 -4.78
C VAL A 20 5.63 5.11 -3.63
N SER A 21 6.17 5.90 -2.71
CA SER A 21 6.87 5.36 -1.55
C SER A 21 5.89 4.82 -0.51
N TYR A 22 6.32 3.85 0.31
CA TYR A 22 5.52 3.39 1.46
C TYR A 22 5.24 4.49 2.47
N GLY A 23 6.11 5.50 2.57
CA GLY A 23 5.88 6.68 3.41
C GLY A 23 4.68 7.49 2.94
N ASP A 24 4.55 7.70 1.63
CA ASP A 24 3.45 8.49 1.07
C ASP A 24 2.12 7.72 1.12
N ILE A 25 2.16 6.41 0.88
CA ILE A 25 0.99 5.53 1.09
C ILE A 25 0.57 5.60 2.57
N GLY A 26 1.53 5.48 3.50
CA GLY A 26 1.29 5.55 4.93
C GLY A 26 0.65 6.86 5.38
N LYS A 27 1.18 8.00 4.90
CA LYS A 27 0.61 9.33 5.15
C LYS A 27 -0.84 9.44 4.66
N ARG A 28 -1.16 8.87 3.50
CA ARG A 28 -2.50 8.94 2.89
C ARG A 28 -3.56 8.18 3.70
N ILE A 29 -3.18 7.08 4.36
CA ILE A 29 -4.12 6.20 5.07
C ILE A 29 -3.92 6.15 6.59
N GLY A 30 -3.02 6.99 7.13
CA GLY A 30 -2.80 7.13 8.56
C GLY A 30 -2.01 5.99 9.22
N VAL A 31 -1.08 5.35 8.51
CA VAL A 31 -0.24 4.26 9.05
C VAL A 31 1.24 4.47 8.79
N GLY A 32 2.09 3.77 9.55
CA GLY A 32 3.54 3.85 9.36
C GLY A 32 4.03 3.13 8.09
N PRO A 33 5.14 3.56 7.47
CA PRO A 33 5.69 2.94 6.27
C PRO A 33 6.05 1.45 6.45
N ARG A 34 6.47 1.04 7.66
CA ARG A 34 6.74 -0.36 7.99
C ARG A 34 5.46 -1.22 7.97
N GLN A 35 4.33 -0.65 8.39
CA GLN A 35 3.04 -1.33 8.35
C GLN A 35 2.58 -1.53 6.90
N VAL A 36 2.77 -0.51 6.05
CA VAL A 36 2.53 -0.65 4.59
C VAL A 36 3.42 -1.74 4.00
N GLY A 37 4.72 -1.75 4.30
CA GLY A 37 5.63 -2.79 3.81
C GLY A 37 5.22 -4.22 4.21
N ARG A 38 4.78 -4.41 5.46
CA ARG A 38 4.23 -5.70 5.92
C ARG A 38 2.98 -6.11 5.14
N VAL A 39 2.05 -5.18 4.92
CA VAL A 39 0.83 -5.42 4.15
C VAL A 39 1.16 -5.77 2.69
N MET A 40 2.10 -5.07 2.08
CA MET A 40 2.54 -5.36 0.71
C MET A 40 3.15 -6.77 0.58
N GLY A 41 3.83 -7.27 1.63
CA GLY A 41 4.28 -8.66 1.68
C GLY A 41 3.14 -9.68 1.68
N LEU A 42 2.02 -9.37 2.34
CA LEU A 42 0.82 -10.22 2.35
C LEU A 42 0.03 -10.20 1.03
N LEU A 43 0.15 -9.10 0.27
CA LEU A 43 -0.54 -8.97 -1.02
C LEU A 43 0.07 -9.86 -2.11
N GLY A 44 1.32 -10.33 -1.95
CA GLY A 44 2.05 -11.14 -2.92
C GLY A 44 1.74 -12.64 -2.90
N ASP A 45 1.13 -13.17 -1.83
CA ASP A 45 0.86 -14.62 -1.67
C ASP A 45 -0.34 -15.12 -2.52
N GLY A 46 -0.89 -14.30 -3.41
CA GLY A 46 -2.07 -14.60 -4.22
C GLY A 46 -1.88 -14.47 -5.73
N VAL A 47 -0.65 -14.59 -6.23
CA VAL A 47 -0.31 -14.55 -7.67
C VAL A 47 0.26 -15.89 -8.11
#